data_AF-A0A8T5U8E1-F1
#
_entry.id   AF-A0A8T5U8E1-F1
#
_cell.length_a   1.000
_cell.length_b   1.000
_cell.length_c   1.000
_cell.angle_alpha   90.00
_cell.angle_beta   90.00
_cell.angle_gamma   90.00
#
_symmetry.space_group_name_H-M   'P 1'
#
loop_
_entity.id
_entity.type
_entity.pdbx_description
1 polymer ?
#
loop_
_entity_poly.entity_id
_entity_poly.type
_entity_poly.pdbx_seq_one_letter_code
_entity_poly.pdbx_strand_id
1 'polypeptide(L)' 'LIEVDPNQSIAEIKKTVQREYKLNPILAIQFIFKGKVLPDQLKFAKIGIHPKKDVITVMATQAGG' A
#
# COMPACT_ATOMS: atom_id res chain seq x y z
N LEU A 1 11.16 3.43 6.94
CA LEU A 1 10.91 2.97 5.55
C LEU A 1 10.40 1.54 5.66
N ILE A 2 9.37 1.17 4.90
CA ILE A 2 8.89 -0.22 4.87
C ILE A 2 9.54 -0.91 3.67
N GLU A 3 10.26 -2.00 3.93
CA GLU A 3 10.75 -2.89 2.89
C GLU A 3 9.61 -3.80 2.44
N VAL A 4 9.42 -3.91 1.13
CA VAL A 4 8.32 -4.68 0.54
C VAL A 4 8.88 -5.59 -0.54
N ASP A 5 8.41 -6.84 -0.59
CA ASP A 5 8.71 -7.74 -1.70
C ASP A 5 7.81 -7.38 -2.89
N PRO A 6 8.39 -6.99 -4.05
CA PRO A 6 7.61 -6.58 -5.22
C PRO A 6 6.79 -7.72 -5.85
N ASN A 7 7.04 -8.98 -5.47
CA ASN A 7 6.29 -10.14 -5.93
C ASN A 7 5.05 -10.44 -5.09
N GLN A 8 4.89 -9.79 -3.94
CA GLN A 8 3.66 -9.83 -3.15
C GLN A 8 2.56 -9.02 -3.84
N SER A 9 1.33 -9.46 -3.60
CA SER A 9 0.15 -8.70 -3.99
C SER A 9 0.03 -7.41 -3.17
N ILE A 10 -0.62 -6.40 -3.73
CA ILE A 10 -0.94 -5.15 -3.03
C ILE A 10 -1.69 -5.43 -1.73
N ALA A 11 -2.60 -6.41 -1.71
CA ALA A 11 -3.33 -6.83 -0.52
C ALA A 11 -2.40 -7.29 0.62
N GLU A 12 -1.39 -8.09 0.30
CA GLU A 12 -0.41 -8.57 1.30
C GLU A 12 0.42 -7.40 1.84
N ILE A 13 0.84 -6.50 0.97
CA ILE A 13 1.63 -5.34 1.37
C ILE A 13 0.82 -4.36 2.22
N LYS A 14 -0.47 -4.17 1.92
CA LYS A 14 -1.39 -3.39 2.78
C LYS A 14 -1.44 -3.93 4.21
N LYS A 15 -1.41 -5.26 4.40
CA LYS A 15 -1.34 -5.88 5.74
C LYS A 15 -0.03 -5.54 6.46
N THR A 16 1.10 -5.52 5.74
CA THR A 16 2.39 -5.09 6.30
C THR A 16 2.31 -3.62 6.73
N VAL A 17 1.82 -2.74 5.86
CA VAL A 17 1.63 -1.31 6.19
C VAL A 17 0.72 -1.12 7.40
N GLN A 18 -0.40 -1.84 7.48
CA GLN A 18 -1.29 -1.79 8.64
C GLN A 18 -0.57 -2.15 9.94
N ARG A 19 0.22 -3.23 9.92
CA ARG A 19 0.96 -3.70 11.10
C ARG A 19 2.05 -2.71 11.52
N GLU A 20 2.89 -2.28 10.59
CA GLU A 20 4.03 -1.39 10.84
C GLU A 20 3.57 -0.04 11.40
N TYR A 21 2.47 0.50 10.87
CA TYR A 21 1.91 1.78 11.34
C TYR A 21 0.86 1.63 12.44
N LYS A 22 0.62 0.41 12.96
CA LYS A 22 -0.36 0.11 14.02
C LYS A 22 -1.75 0.70 13.73
N LEU A 23 -2.18 0.64 12.47
CA LEU A 23 -3.44 1.23 12.01
C LEU A 23 -4.62 0.36 12.44
N ASN A 24 -5.13 0.57 13.65
CA ASN A 24 -6.32 -0.09 14.19
C ASN A 24 -7.08 0.86 15.14
N PRO A 25 -8.41 1.05 14.98
CA PRO A 25 -9.27 0.46 13.94
C PRO A 25 -9.06 1.12 12.56
N ILE A 26 -9.18 0.35 11.49
CA ILE A 26 -9.09 0.86 10.11
C ILE A 26 -10.20 0.23 9.26
N LEU A 27 -10.89 1.05 8.47
CA LEU A 27 -11.91 0.63 7.51
C LEU A 27 -11.29 0.17 6.19
N ALA A 28 -10.30 0.93 5.71
CA ALA A 28 -9.66 0.64 4.44
C ALA A 28 -8.23 1.21 4.37
N ILE A 29 -7.38 0.55 3.61
CA ILE A 29 -6.09 1.08 3.16
C ILE A 29 -6.09 1.08 1.63
N GLN A 30 -5.79 2.22 1.04
CA GLN A 30 -5.65 2.40 -0.40
C GLN A 30 -4.22 2.82 -0.72
N PHE A 31 -3.64 2.18 -1.73
CA PHE A 31 -2.37 2.61 -2.31
C PHE A 31 -2.67 3.36 -3.59
N ILE A 32 -2.16 4.58 -3.70
CA ILE A 32 -2.37 5.46 -4.84
C ILE A 32 -1.01 5.71 -5.49
N PHE A 33 -0.90 5.37 -6.76
CA PHE A 33 0.30 5.59 -7.56
C PHE A 33 -0.07 6.29 -8.86
N LYS A 34 0.59 7.42 -9.16
CA LYS A 34 0.30 8.26 -10.34
C LYS A 34 -1.19 8.59 -10.49
N GLY A 35 -1.83 8.94 -9.37
CA GLY A 35 -3.25 9.32 -9.31
C GLY A 35 -4.24 8.15 -9.41
N LYS A 36 -3.78 6.89 -9.48
CA LYS A 36 -4.65 5.71 -9.59
C LYS A 36 -4.58 4.84 -8.33
N VAL A 37 -5.72 4.39 -7.85
CA VAL A 37 -5.81 3.39 -6.79
C VAL A 37 -5.35 2.04 -7.34
N LEU A 38 -4.39 1.41 -6.65
CA LEU A 38 -3.86 0.11 -7.02
C LEU A 38 -4.80 -1.03 -6.57
N PRO A 39 -5.20 -1.93 -7.48
CA PRO A 39 -6.01 -3.09 -7.15
C PRO A 39 -5.28 -4.10 -6.26
N ASP A 40 -6.02 -4.77 -5.39
CA ASP A 40 -5.48 -5.69 -4.37
C ASP A 40 -4.74 -6.90 -4.94
N GLN A 41 -5.18 -7.43 -6.07
CA GLN A 41 -4.61 -8.61 -6.73
C GLN A 41 -3.35 -8.30 -7.54
N LEU A 42 -3.06 -7.01 -7.76
CA LEU A 42 -1.90 -6.58 -8.53
C LEU A 42 -0.62 -6.80 -7.73
N LYS A 43 0.53 -6.94 -8.39
CA LYS A 43 1.85 -7.01 -7.76
C LYS A 43 2.65 -5.77 -8.11
N PHE A 44 3.47 -5.22 -7.20
CA PHE A 44 4.28 -4.04 -7.52
C PHE A 44 5.22 -4.26 -8.72
N ALA A 45 5.73 -5.47 -8.90
CA ALA A 45 6.54 -5.84 -10.07
C ALA A 45 5.85 -5.59 -11.43
N LYS A 46 4.51 -5.58 -11.46
CA LYS A 46 3.72 -5.33 -12.69
C LYS A 46 3.42 -3.86 -12.96
N ILE A 47 3.79 -2.96 -12.03
CA ILE A 47 3.38 -1.53 -12.04
C ILE A 47 4.52 -0.63 -12.54
N GLY A 48 5.71 -1.18 -12.78
CA GLY A 48 6.87 -0.42 -13.28
C GLY A 48 7.34 0.64 -12.28
N ILE A 49 7.28 0.33 -10.98
CA ILE A 49 7.73 1.20 -9.89
C ILE A 49 9.25 1.17 -9.84
N HIS A 50 9.85 2.35 -9.82
CA HIS A 50 11.29 2.54 -9.67
C HIS A 50 11.63 2.67 -8.19
N PRO A 51 12.37 1.71 -7.60
CA PRO A 51 12.77 1.77 -6.20
C PRO A 51 13.49 3.09 -5.90
N LYS A 52 13.19 3.69 -4.75
CA LYS A 52 13.80 4.94 -4.24
C LYS A 52 13.51 6.21 -5.06
N LYS A 53 12.85 6.12 -6.21
CA LYS A 53 12.46 7.28 -7.04
C LYS A 53 10.97 7.54 -7.01
N ASP A 54 10.18 6.47 -7.11
CA ASP A 54 8.73 6.55 -7.13
C ASP A 54 8.15 6.58 -5.71
N VAL A 55 7.10 7.37 -5.52
CA VAL A 55 6.36 7.48 -4.25
C VAL A 55 4.97 6.87 -4.42
N ILE A 56 4.57 6.08 -3.43
CA ILE A 56 3.23 5.50 -3.33
C ILE A 56 2.53 6.17 -2.16
N THR A 57 1.42 6.84 -2.43
CA THR A 57 0.62 7.45 -1.38
C THR A 57 -0.22 6.35 -0.72
N VAL A 58 -0.11 6.25 0.60
CA VAL A 58 -0.95 5.38 1.42
C VAL A 58 -2.05 6.22 2.03
N MET A 59 -3.31 5.93 1.70
CA MET A 59 -4.46 6.51 2.36
C MET A 59 -5.12 5.46 3.26
N ALA A 60 -5.16 5.75 4.55
CA ALA A 60 -5.77 4.91 5.55
C ALA A 60 -7.07 5.59 6.04
N THR A 61 -8.21 4.92 5.92
CA THR A 61 -9.51 5.41 6.39
C THR A 61 -9.84 4.77 7.73
N GLN A 62 -9.98 5.56 8.79
CA GLN A 62 -10.40 5.10 10.11
C GLN A 62 -11.88 5.40 10.34
N ALA A 63 -12.60 4.49 11.02
CA ALA A 63 -13.96 4.73 11.45
C ALA A 63 -13.96 5.66 12.67
N GLY A 64 -14.20 6.96 12.45
CA GLY A 64 -14.38 7.95 13.52
C GLY A 64 -13.11 8.30 14.30
N GLY A 65 -12.84 9.61 14.44
CA GLY A 65 -11.85 10.16 15.36
C GLY A 65 -12.50 10.65 16.64
#